data_AF-A0A2K3M6A0-F1
#
_entry.id   AF-A0A2K3M6A0-F1
#
_cell.length_a   1.000
_cell.length_b   1.000
_cell.length_c   1.000
_cell.angle_alpha   90.00
_cell.angle_beta   90.00
_cell.angle_gamma   90.00
#
_symmetry.space_group_name_H-M   'P 1'
#
loop_
_entity.id
_entity.type
_entity.pdbx_description
1 polymer ?
#
loop_
_entity_poly.entity_id
_entity_poly.type
_entity_poly.pdbx_seq_one_letter_code
_entity_poly.pdbx_strand_id
1 'polypeptide(L)'
;MNYCISFTNGVGVQSGPNERSIPGNIVAVQADMPFSGLTTFGTAFLSKFECSQMPHPLLEHITFVDSPGVLYGEKQRTQRAYDFTGVTSWFAAKCDLTLLLFDPHKLDISDEFNRVITSLRGHDDKIRVVLNKADQ
;
A
#
# COMPACT_ATOMS: atom_id res chain seq x y z
N MET A 1 14.48 -0.37 -8.20
CA MET A 1 13.64 -0.11 -7.01
C MET A 1 12.42 -0.96 -7.21
N ASN A 2 12.32 -2.09 -6.49
CA ASN A 2 11.19 -3.00 -6.64
C ASN A 2 10.18 -2.69 -5.54
N TYR A 3 8.99 -2.19 -5.88
CA TYR A 3 7.93 -2.00 -4.88
C TYR A 3 6.96 -3.18 -4.91
N CYS A 4 6.68 -3.76 -3.75
CA CYS A 4 5.65 -4.77 -3.56
C CYS A 4 4.51 -4.18 -2.73
N ILE A 5 3.30 -4.11 -3.27
CA ILE A 5 2.13 -3.64 -2.52
C ILE A 5 1.41 -4.83 -1.89
N SER A 6 1.33 -4.84 -0.56
CA SER A 6 0.45 -5.72 0.22
C SER A 6 -0.67 -4.88 0.86
N PHE A 7 -1.82 -5.46 1.13
CA PHE A 7 -3.00 -4.75 1.67
C PHE A 7 -3.27 -5.14 3.12
N THR A 8 -2.55 -4.54 4.08
CA THR A 8 -2.86 -4.63 5.52
C THR A 8 -2.88 -3.26 6.24
N ASN A 9 -1.77 -2.52 6.36
CA ASN A 9 -1.65 -1.23 7.07
C ASN A 9 -0.71 -0.26 6.31
N GLY A 10 -1.11 0.99 6.03
CA GLY A 10 -0.36 1.95 5.19
C GLY A 10 1.08 2.31 5.63
N VAL A 11 2.08 1.49 5.32
CA VAL A 11 3.48 1.63 5.73
C VAL A 11 4.44 1.31 4.59
N GLY A 12 5.39 2.20 4.28
CA GLY A 12 6.52 1.90 3.39
C GLY A 12 7.69 1.31 4.19
N VAL A 13 8.11 0.08 3.90
CA VAL A 13 9.26 -0.58 4.53
C VAL A 13 10.43 -0.62 3.56
N GLN A 14 11.52 0.08 3.87
CA GLN A 14 12.69 0.20 3.00
C GLN A 14 14.01 0.06 3.77
N SER A 15 15.13 -0.08 3.03
CA SER A 15 16.45 -0.15 3.66
C SER A 15 16.81 1.20 4.32
N GLY A 16 17.51 1.12 5.44
CA GLY A 16 18.15 2.26 6.08
C GLY A 16 19.23 1.81 7.06
N PRO A 17 20.14 2.72 7.45
CA PRO A 17 21.29 2.38 8.29
C PRO A 17 20.90 2.02 9.73
N ASN A 18 19.75 2.51 10.20
CA ASN A 18 19.25 2.30 11.55
C ASN A 18 17.75 2.00 11.49
N GLU A 19 17.27 1.25 12.48
CA GLU A 19 15.85 1.05 12.69
C GLU A 19 15.17 2.36 13.09
N ARG A 20 14.24 2.85 12.25
CA ARG A 20 13.48 4.08 12.52
C ARG A 20 12.15 4.11 11.78
N SER A 21 11.18 4.79 12.36
CA SER A 21 9.94 5.20 11.70
C SER A 21 10.01 6.69 11.34
N ILE A 22 9.54 7.04 10.15
CA ILE A 22 9.51 8.39 9.60
C ILE A 22 8.06 8.72 9.23
N PRO A 23 7.46 9.75 9.85
CA PRO A 23 6.10 10.19 9.54
C PRO A 23 5.89 10.58 8.07
N GLY A 24 4.73 10.25 7.51
CA GLY A 24 4.43 10.45 6.09
C GLY A 24 4.54 11.89 5.60
N ASN A 25 4.22 12.88 6.44
CA ASN A 25 4.41 14.30 6.13
C ASN A 25 5.88 14.68 5.90
N ILE A 26 6.82 14.00 6.56
CA ILE A 26 8.27 14.21 6.37
C ILE A 26 8.74 13.44 5.13
N VAL A 27 8.31 12.19 5.00
CA VAL A 27 8.65 11.29 3.88
C VAL A 27 8.24 11.89 2.54
N ALA A 28 7.11 12.61 2.48
CA ALA A 28 6.60 13.22 1.26
C ALA A 28 7.33 14.52 0.84
N VAL A 29 8.25 15.05 1.64
CA VAL A 29 9.04 16.25 1.28
C VAL A 29 10.54 15.99 1.22
N GLN A 30 10.99 14.81 1.65
CA GLN A 30 12.37 14.38 1.52
C GLN A 30 12.72 14.07 0.06
N ALA A 31 13.63 14.84 -0.52
CA ALA A 31 14.00 14.75 -1.93
C ALA A 31 14.69 13.43 -2.30
N ASP A 32 15.32 12.77 -1.33
CA ASP A 32 15.96 11.46 -1.46
C ASP A 32 14.97 10.30 -1.36
N MET A 33 13.68 10.57 -1.14
CA MET A 33 12.64 9.54 -1.01
C MET A 33 11.65 9.54 -2.19
N PRO A 34 11.22 8.35 -2.65
CA PRO A 34 10.35 8.20 -3.82
C PRO A 34 8.87 8.52 -3.56
N PHE A 35 8.56 9.29 -2.51
CA PHE A 35 7.21 9.47 -1.97
C PHE A 35 6.67 10.90 -2.12
N SER A 36 7.39 11.79 -2.80
CA SER A 36 7.00 13.20 -2.95
C SER A 36 5.63 13.41 -3.60
N GLY A 37 5.22 12.51 -4.50
CA GLY A 37 3.90 12.54 -5.13
C GLY A 37 2.73 12.24 -4.16
N LEU A 38 2.99 11.71 -2.97
CA LEU A 38 1.93 11.46 -1.97
C LEU A 38 1.36 12.75 -1.38
N THR A 39 2.04 13.89 -1.55
CA THR A 39 1.53 15.22 -1.15
C THR A 39 0.18 15.56 -1.76
N THR A 40 -0.12 15.06 -2.96
CA THR A 40 -1.42 15.23 -3.64
C THR A 40 -2.60 14.68 -2.85
N PHE A 41 -2.39 13.67 -1.99
CA PHE A 41 -3.46 13.08 -1.16
C PHE A 41 -3.70 13.83 0.16
N GLY A 42 -2.89 14.84 0.44
CA GLY A 42 -3.06 15.75 1.57
C GLY A 42 -2.80 15.15 2.94
N THR A 43 -2.93 16.00 3.96
CA THR A 43 -2.59 15.69 5.37
C THR A 43 -3.41 14.54 5.94
N ALA A 44 -4.65 14.35 5.48
CA ALA A 44 -5.53 13.27 5.95
C ALA A 44 -4.97 11.87 5.64
N PHE A 45 -4.28 11.72 4.51
CA PHE A 45 -3.55 10.50 4.17
C PHE A 45 -2.17 10.48 4.82
N LEU A 46 -1.40 11.56 4.69
CA LEU A 46 -0.01 11.61 5.18
C LEU A 46 0.13 11.43 6.69
N SER A 47 -0.90 11.77 7.48
CA SER A 47 -0.94 11.50 8.92
C SER A 47 -1.14 10.03 9.28
N LYS A 48 -1.57 9.20 8.31
CA LYS A 48 -1.77 7.76 8.46
C LYS A 48 -0.68 6.93 7.76
N PHE A 49 0.13 7.56 6.92
CA PHE A 49 1.24 6.91 6.23
C PHE A 49 2.53 7.06 7.03
N GLU A 50 3.33 6.01 7.05
CA GLU A 50 4.62 5.96 7.73
C GLU A 50 5.65 5.27 6.84
N CYS A 51 6.91 5.68 6.91
CA CYS A 51 8.01 4.92 6.34
C CYS A 51 8.87 4.32 7.46
N SER A 52 8.92 2.99 7.52
CA SER A 52 9.81 2.24 8.40
C SER A 52 11.10 1.89 7.64
N GLN A 53 12.24 2.12 8.28
CA GLN A 53 13.56 1.79 7.78
C GLN A 53 14.26 0.83 8.73
N MET A 54 14.99 -0.13 8.20
CA MET A 54 15.88 -1.01 8.97
C MET A 54 17.00 -1.58 8.10
N PRO A 55 18.15 -1.96 8.70
CA PRO A 55 19.21 -2.63 7.97
C PRO A 55 18.87 -4.11 7.79
N HIS A 56 18.38 -4.47 6.59
CA HIS A 56 18.06 -5.86 6.26
C HIS A 56 18.47 -6.17 4.81
N PRO A 57 19.18 -7.27 4.53
CA PRO A 57 19.70 -7.58 3.18
C PRO A 57 18.62 -7.60 2.09
N LEU A 58 17.42 -8.13 2.40
CA LEU A 58 16.30 -8.13 1.45
C LEU A 58 15.86 -6.71 1.05
N LEU A 59 15.93 -5.76 1.99
CA LEU A 59 15.48 -4.38 1.77
C LEU A 59 16.45 -3.57 0.92
N GLU A 60 17.69 -4.05 0.72
CA GLU A 60 18.64 -3.49 -0.24
C GLU A 60 18.17 -3.70 -1.69
N HIS A 61 17.29 -4.68 -1.92
CA HIS A 61 16.82 -5.06 -3.24
C HIS A 61 15.32 -4.77 -3.45
N ILE A 62 14.53 -4.73 -2.37
CA ILE A 62 13.07 -4.64 -2.41
C ILE A 62 12.56 -3.64 -1.36
N THR A 63 11.60 -2.80 -1.75
CA THR A 63 10.82 -1.99 -0.82
C THR A 63 9.42 -2.56 -0.74
N PHE A 64 8.93 -2.79 0.47
CA PHE A 64 7.54 -3.18 0.67
C PHE A 64 6.70 -1.93 0.91
N VAL A 65 5.52 -1.90 0.32
CA VAL A 65 4.48 -0.95 0.66
C VAL A 65 3.33 -1.77 1.19
N ASP A 66 3.14 -1.71 2.49
CA ASP A 66 1.91 -2.15 3.09
C ASP A 66 0.87 -1.02 2.92
N SER A 67 -0.35 -1.36 2.55
CA SER A 67 -1.44 -0.43 2.27
C SER A 67 -2.63 -0.72 3.18
N PRO A 68 -3.45 0.27 3.55
CA PRO A 68 -4.59 0.02 4.44
C PRO A 68 -5.53 -1.05 3.87
N GLY A 69 -5.92 -2.02 4.68
CA GLY A 69 -6.80 -3.11 4.24
C GLY A 69 -8.10 -2.62 3.60
N VAL A 70 -8.61 -3.34 2.60
CA VAL A 70 -9.90 -3.03 1.97
C VAL A 70 -11.00 -3.24 3.01
N LEU A 71 -11.78 -2.20 3.30
CA LEU A 71 -12.80 -2.25 4.33
C LEU A 71 -14.06 -2.96 3.80
N TYR A 72 -14.75 -3.63 4.71
CA TYR A 72 -16.03 -4.28 4.45
C TYR A 72 -17.16 -3.39 5.01
N GLY A 73 -18.09 -2.97 4.15
CA GLY A 73 -19.31 -2.25 4.53
C GLY A 73 -19.26 -0.71 4.38
N GLU A 74 -20.39 -0.11 4.01
CA GLU A 74 -20.54 1.34 3.73
C GLU A 74 -20.14 2.26 4.90
N LYS A 75 -20.37 1.84 6.16
CA LYS A 75 -20.09 2.67 7.35
C LYS A 75 -18.59 2.94 7.58
N GLN A 76 -17.73 2.08 7.04
CA GLN A 76 -16.27 2.21 7.13
C GLN A 76 -15.72 3.08 5.98
N ARG A 77 -16.39 3.12 4.83
CA ARG A 77 -16.05 4.01 3.70
C ARG A 77 -16.17 5.48 4.05
N THR A 78 -17.22 5.88 4.76
CA THR A 78 -17.43 7.28 5.18
C THR A 78 -16.42 7.77 6.22
N GLN A 79 -15.61 6.87 6.82
CA GLN A 79 -14.56 7.25 7.76
C GLN A 79 -13.20 7.55 7.11
N ARG A 80 -13.00 7.25 5.81
CA ARG A 80 -11.76 7.62 5.12
C ARG A 80 -11.84 9.04 4.62
N ALA A 81 -11.13 9.93 5.31
CA ALA A 81 -10.97 11.34 4.94
C ALA A 81 -9.99 11.56 3.76
N TYR A 82 -9.65 10.53 2.99
CA TYR A 82 -8.72 10.59 1.85
C TYR A 82 -9.15 9.64 0.72
N ASP A 83 -8.69 9.93 -0.49
CA ASP A 83 -8.95 9.11 -1.68
C ASP A 83 -8.13 7.82 -1.67
N PHE A 84 -8.69 6.76 -1.08
CA PHE A 84 -8.05 5.46 -1.02
C PHE A 84 -7.76 4.87 -2.41
N THR A 85 -8.72 4.96 -3.33
CA THR A 85 -8.57 4.40 -4.69
C THR A 85 -7.46 5.11 -5.46
N GLY A 86 -7.37 6.44 -5.34
CA GLY A 86 -6.28 7.23 -5.92
C GLY A 86 -4.92 6.86 -5.33
N VAL A 87 -4.81 6.69 -4.01
CA VAL A 87 -3.58 6.24 -3.34
C VAL A 87 -3.16 4.86 -3.85
N THR A 88 -4.08 3.90 -3.91
CA THR A 88 -3.80 2.55 -4.41
C THR A 88 -3.34 2.59 -5.86
N SER A 89 -4.00 3.38 -6.72
CA SER A 89 -3.61 3.52 -8.12
C SER A 89 -2.22 4.17 -8.27
N TRP A 90 -1.88 5.15 -7.43
CA TRP A 90 -0.57 5.80 -7.44
C TRP A 90 0.56 4.82 -7.10
N PHE A 91 0.38 3.99 -6.07
CA PHE A 91 1.36 2.96 -5.74
C PHE A 91 1.41 1.90 -6.84
N ALA A 92 0.23 1.46 -7.32
CA ALA A 92 0.15 0.47 -8.38
C ALA A 92 0.87 0.94 -9.64
N ALA A 93 0.81 2.22 -10.02
CA ALA A 93 1.54 2.74 -11.17
C ALA A 93 3.07 2.67 -11.01
N LYS A 94 3.58 2.74 -9.78
CA LYS A 94 5.01 2.80 -9.47
C LYS A 94 5.63 1.46 -9.10
N CYS A 95 4.82 0.46 -8.77
CA CYS A 95 5.32 -0.84 -8.33
C CYS A 95 5.61 -1.79 -9.50
N ASP A 96 6.50 -2.74 -9.24
CA ASP A 96 6.87 -3.82 -10.17
C ASP A 96 6.05 -5.08 -9.89
N LEU A 97 5.49 -5.20 -8.68
CA LEU A 97 4.65 -6.32 -8.26
C LEU A 97 3.53 -5.83 -7.32
N THR A 98 2.31 -6.26 -7.59
CA THR A 98 1.16 -6.04 -6.71
C THR A 98 0.69 -7.40 -6.19
N LEU A 99 0.69 -7.60 -4.88
CA LEU A 99 0.15 -8.80 -4.26
C LEU A 99 -1.29 -8.55 -3.80
N LEU A 100 -2.23 -9.28 -4.40
CA LEU A 100 -3.63 -9.30 -3.94
C LEU A 100 -3.84 -10.51 -3.04
N LEU A 101 -3.96 -10.26 -1.73
CA LEU A 101 -4.16 -11.30 -0.74
C LEU A 101 -5.66 -11.54 -0.54
N PHE A 102 -6.09 -12.79 -0.70
CA PHE A 102 -7.46 -13.24 -0.48
C PHE A 102 -7.50 -14.29 0.63
N ASP A 103 -8.50 -14.19 1.49
CA ASP A 103 -8.84 -15.21 2.49
C ASP A 103 -10.10 -15.95 1.99
N PRO A 104 -10.01 -17.23 1.59
CA PRO A 104 -11.13 -17.97 1.00
C PRO A 104 -12.33 -18.10 1.95
N HIS A 105 -12.08 -18.03 3.26
CA HIS A 105 -13.11 -18.15 4.30
C HIS A 105 -13.85 -16.84 4.58
N LYS A 106 -13.33 -15.73 4.06
CA LYS A 106 -13.89 -14.37 4.23
C LYS A 106 -14.17 -13.68 2.91
N LEU A 107 -14.31 -14.46 1.84
CA LEU A 107 -14.37 -13.95 0.47
C LEU A 107 -15.75 -13.32 0.19
N ASP A 108 -15.94 -12.12 0.71
CA ASP A 108 -17.09 -11.27 0.44
C ASP A 108 -16.66 -10.20 -0.57
N ILE A 109 -17.13 -10.31 -1.81
CA ILE A 109 -16.71 -9.41 -2.91
C ILE A 109 -17.43 -8.08 -2.73
N SER A 110 -16.86 -7.21 -1.89
CA SER A 110 -17.42 -5.89 -1.62
C SER A 110 -17.25 -4.93 -2.81
N ASP A 111 -18.11 -3.92 -2.90
CA ASP A 111 -17.96 -2.84 -3.88
C ASP A 111 -16.62 -2.12 -3.80
N GLU A 112 -15.97 -2.09 -2.62
CA GLU A 112 -14.67 -1.43 -2.45
C GLU A 112 -13.55 -2.27 -3.03
N PHE A 113 -13.66 -3.58 -2.88
CA PHE A 113 -12.75 -4.52 -3.51
C PHE A 113 -12.82 -4.42 -5.04
N ASN A 114 -14.02 -4.36 -5.62
CA ASN A 114 -14.20 -4.13 -7.05
C ASN A 114 -13.59 -2.80 -7.54
N ARG A 115 -13.69 -1.73 -6.74
CA ARG A 115 -13.06 -0.43 -7.07
C ARG A 115 -11.54 -0.51 -7.05
N VAL A 116 -10.95 -1.24 -6.09
CA VAL A 116 -9.51 -1.49 -6.05
C VAL A 116 -9.06 -2.29 -7.27
N ILE A 117 -9.73 -3.41 -7.60
CA ILE A 117 -9.41 -4.15 -8.82
C ILE A 117 -9.51 -3.25 -10.06
N THR A 118 -10.54 -2.41 -10.12
CA THR A 118 -10.72 -1.47 -11.23
C THR A 118 -9.60 -0.44 -11.31
N SER A 119 -9.07 0.05 -10.17
CA SER A 119 -7.95 1.00 -10.16
C SER A 119 -6.59 0.38 -10.46
N LEU A 120 -6.51 -0.95 -10.46
CA LEU A 120 -5.35 -1.71 -10.90
C LEU A 120 -5.41 -2.08 -12.40
N ARG A 121 -6.48 -1.75 -13.12
CA ARG A 121 -6.58 -2.02 -14.57
C ARG A 121 -5.45 -1.33 -15.33
N GLY A 122 -4.86 -2.04 -16.29
CA GLY A 122 -3.69 -1.56 -17.05
C GLY A 122 -2.36 -1.87 -16.37
N HIS A 123 -2.41 -2.57 -15.24
CA HIS A 123 -1.27 -3.08 -14.48
C HIS A 123 -1.39 -4.59 -14.23
N ASP A 124 -2.18 -5.29 -15.05
CA ASP A 124 -2.55 -6.69 -14.85
C ASP A 124 -1.34 -7.65 -14.89
N ASP A 125 -0.30 -7.29 -15.65
CA ASP A 125 0.93 -8.07 -15.83
C ASP A 125 1.76 -8.21 -14.54
N LYS A 126 1.66 -7.23 -13.65
CA LYS A 126 2.35 -7.21 -12.34
C LYS A 126 1.49 -7.65 -11.17
N ILE A 127 0.23 -8.03 -11.39
CA ILE A 127 -0.63 -8.53 -10.31
C ILE A 127 -0.34 -10.02 -10.06
N ARG A 128 -0.18 -10.39 -8.79
CA ARG A 128 -0.18 -11.80 -8.34
C ARG A 128 -1.20 -11.97 -7.24
N VAL A 129 -2.08 -12.96 -7.43
CA VAL A 129 -3.11 -13.31 -6.47
C VAL A 129 -2.55 -14.36 -5.51
N VAL A 130 -2.68 -14.11 -4.22
CA VAL A 130 -2.27 -15.02 -3.15
C VAL A 130 -3.50 -15.44 -2.36
N LEU A 131 -3.83 -16.73 -2.39
CA LEU A 131 -4.84 -17.33 -1.52
C LEU A 131 -4.18 -17.62 -0.17
N ASN A 132 -4.37 -16.72 0.77
CA ASN A 132 -3.84 -16.83 2.12
C ASN A 132 -4.71 -17.77 2.97
N LYS A 133 -4.11 -18.43 3.96
CA LYS A 133 -4.77 -19.37 4.89
C LYS A 133 -5.51 -20.53 4.21
N ALA A 134 -4.96 -21.05 3.12
CA ALA A 134 -5.55 -22.17 2.39
C ALA A 134 -5.49 -23.51 3.16
N ASP A 135 -4.74 -23.54 4.26
CA ASP A 135 -4.63 -24.67 5.20
C ASP A 135 -5.76 -24.74 6.23
N GLN A 136 -6.54 -23.66 6.38
CA GLN A 136 -7.73 -23.61 7.23
C GLN A 136 -8.94 -24.16 6.49
#